data_AF-A0A972DDY8-F1
#
_entry.id   AF-A0A972DDY8-F1
#
_cell.length_a   1.000
_cell.length_b   1.000
_cell.length_c   1.000
_cell.angle_alpha   90.00
_cell.angle_beta   90.00
_cell.angle_gamma   90.00
#
_symmetry.space_group_name_H-M   'P 1'
#
loop_
_entity.id
_entity.type
_entity.pdbx_description
1 polymer ?
#
loop_
_entity_poly.entity_id
_entity_poly.type
_entity_poly.pdbx_seq_one_letter_code
_entity_poly.pdbx_strand_id
1 'polypeptide(L)'
;MAVFCDYENVAIGSRESRFDEFDIELVLERLLDKGKIVVKKAYCDWDRYKSAKRPMHEAAFELIEIPHVSYSGKNSADIRMVVDALDLCYTKEHVDTFVIISGDSDFSPLVSKLRENDKTVIGVGVKKSSSDLLVDNCDEFIYYDDLVREHRQAKHALKRPAAKAAPREGGKDDAKPQKGTREDALELVLDTVEALFKDREGHLFGSMVKQVIKRKRPHFEESYYGYRTFSELLEDARARGLLEVARDEKSGGYIITDFGPKS
;
A
#
# COMPACT_ATOMS: atom_id res chain seq x y z
N MET A 1 7.91 7.74 6.04
CA MET A 1 8.29 7.46 4.64
C MET A 1 7.94 8.62 3.72
N ALA A 2 8.76 8.85 2.69
CA ALA A 2 8.49 9.79 1.60
C ALA A 2 8.38 9.04 0.28
N VAL A 3 7.35 9.36 -0.51
CA VAL A 3 7.04 8.69 -1.78
C VAL A 3 7.28 9.65 -2.93
N PHE A 4 8.14 9.24 -3.86
CA PHE A 4 8.48 9.97 -5.08
C PHE A 4 8.09 9.11 -6.28
N CYS A 5 7.25 9.66 -7.16
CA CYS A 5 6.67 8.93 -8.27
C CYS A 5 7.06 9.55 -9.61
N ASP A 6 7.83 8.82 -10.39
CA ASP A 6 8.01 9.07 -11.81
C ASP A 6 6.82 8.45 -12.55
N TYR A 7 5.77 9.25 -12.72
CA TYR A 7 4.50 8.75 -13.24
C TYR A 7 4.61 8.31 -14.70
N GLU A 8 5.42 9.02 -15.50
CA GLU A 8 5.58 8.69 -16.91
C GLU A 8 6.22 7.31 -17.10
N ASN A 9 7.25 6.99 -16.31
CA ASN A 9 7.90 5.68 -16.38
C ASN A 9 6.93 4.53 -16.06
N VAL A 10 6.18 4.62 -14.96
CA VAL A 10 5.24 3.55 -14.58
C VAL A 10 4.00 3.50 -15.47
N ALA A 11 3.53 4.64 -16.00
CA ALA A 11 2.43 4.68 -16.95
C ALA A 11 2.81 4.01 -18.29
N ILE A 12 4.02 4.28 -18.80
CA ILE A 12 4.55 3.61 -19.99
C ILE A 12 4.72 2.12 -19.74
N GLY A 13 5.38 1.74 -18.64
CA GLY A 13 5.62 0.33 -18.31
C GLY A 13 4.33 -0.47 -18.13
N SER A 14 3.30 0.14 -17.51
CA SER A 14 1.99 -0.50 -17.33
C SER A 14 1.29 -0.77 -18.67
N ARG A 15 1.33 0.19 -19.60
CA ARG A 15 0.77 0.05 -20.95
C ARG A 15 1.51 -1.03 -21.76
N GLU A 16 2.84 -1.07 -21.70
CA GLU A 16 3.66 -2.08 -22.38
C GLU A 16 3.41 -3.50 -21.83
N SER A 17 3.16 -3.61 -20.53
CA SER A 17 2.85 -4.87 -19.87
C SER A 17 1.39 -5.32 -20.03
N ARG A 18 0.58 -4.57 -20.79
CA ARG A 18 -0.86 -4.81 -21.03
C ARG A 18 -1.70 -4.83 -19.76
N PHE A 19 -1.28 -4.07 -18.75
CA PHE A 19 -2.17 -3.74 -17.64
C PHE A 19 -3.10 -2.59 -18.06
N ASP A 20 -4.15 -2.39 -17.26
CA ASP A 20 -4.97 -1.19 -17.35
C ASP A 20 -4.12 0.05 -16.98
N GLU A 21 -4.74 1.23 -16.91
CA GLU A 21 -4.03 2.44 -16.44
C GLU A 21 -3.38 2.19 -15.07
N PHE A 22 -2.18 2.73 -14.85
CA PHE A 22 -1.45 2.57 -13.59
C PHE A 22 -2.30 3.09 -12.42
N ASP A 23 -2.55 2.20 -11.45
CA ASP A 23 -3.39 2.44 -10.29
C ASP A 23 -2.50 2.67 -9.06
N ILE A 24 -2.38 3.93 -8.67
CA ILE A 24 -1.56 4.35 -7.53
C ILE A 24 -2.12 3.84 -6.20
N GLU A 25 -3.41 3.53 -6.10
CA GLU A 25 -4.03 3.05 -4.86
C GLU A 25 -3.45 1.71 -4.43
N LEU A 26 -3.21 0.79 -5.39
CA LEU A 26 -2.58 -0.50 -5.13
C LEU A 26 -1.20 -0.36 -4.49
N VAL A 27 -0.42 0.61 -4.99
CA VAL A 27 0.91 0.90 -4.44
C VAL A 27 0.77 1.49 -3.04
N LEU A 28 -0.13 2.46 -2.83
CA LEU A 28 -0.34 3.07 -1.52
C LEU A 28 -0.81 2.07 -0.48
N GLU A 29 -1.74 1.17 -0.81
CA GLU A 29 -2.20 0.13 0.10
C GLU A 29 -1.04 -0.73 0.59
N ARG A 30 -0.17 -1.18 -0.32
CA ARG A 30 1.01 -1.96 0.02
C ARG A 30 2.00 -1.18 0.89
N LEU A 31 2.24 0.09 0.57
CA LEU A 31 3.13 0.96 1.34
C LEU A 31 2.59 1.27 2.74
N LEU A 32 1.27 1.38 2.90
CA LEU A 32 0.63 1.62 4.19
C LEU A 32 0.73 0.44 5.16
N ASP A 33 1.05 -0.78 4.68
CA ASP A 33 1.46 -1.87 5.57
C ASP A 33 2.81 -1.57 6.23
N LYS A 34 3.75 -1.03 5.45
CA LYS A 34 5.14 -0.82 5.85
C LYS A 34 5.35 0.38 6.77
N GLY A 35 4.73 1.51 6.47
CA GLY A 35 5.01 2.74 7.23
C GLY A 35 3.97 3.85 7.06
N LYS A 36 4.10 4.90 7.87
CA LYS A 36 3.33 6.13 7.65
C LYS A 36 3.97 6.91 6.50
N ILE A 37 3.16 7.31 5.54
CA ILE A 37 3.59 8.19 4.44
C ILE A 37 3.40 9.64 4.89
N VAL A 38 4.48 10.43 4.85
CA VAL A 38 4.48 11.85 5.25
C VAL A 38 4.67 12.81 4.08
N VAL A 39 5.28 12.33 2.98
CA VAL A 39 5.46 13.10 1.74
C VAL A 39 5.03 12.24 0.56
N LYS A 40 4.33 12.83 -0.40
CA LYS A 40 3.90 12.21 -1.66
C LYS A 40 4.09 13.23 -2.79
N LYS A 41 5.04 12.98 -3.68
CA LYS A 41 5.29 13.83 -4.86
C LYS A 41 5.26 12.98 -6.12
N ALA A 42 4.64 13.51 -7.16
CA ALA A 42 4.59 12.87 -8.46
C ALA A 42 5.05 13.83 -9.56
N TYR A 43 5.92 13.34 -10.44
CA TYR A 43 6.58 14.10 -11.49
C TYR A 43 6.07 13.61 -12.85
N CYS A 44 5.52 14.53 -13.65
CA CYS A 44 4.92 14.20 -14.93
C CYS A 44 4.71 15.45 -15.79
N ASP A 45 4.67 15.29 -17.11
CA ASP A 45 3.94 16.21 -18.00
C ASP A 45 2.44 15.92 -17.86
N TRP A 46 1.76 16.65 -16.98
CA TRP A 46 0.37 16.30 -16.67
C TRP A 46 -0.61 16.73 -17.76
N ASP A 47 -0.18 17.56 -18.70
CA ASP A 47 -0.96 17.86 -19.91
C ASP A 47 -1.05 16.66 -20.85
N ARG A 48 -0.05 15.76 -20.83
CA ARG A 48 -0.11 14.46 -21.53
C ARG A 48 -0.92 13.41 -20.78
N TYR A 49 -0.92 13.44 -19.45
CA TYR A 49 -1.57 12.43 -18.59
C TYR A 49 -2.76 13.01 -17.80
N LYS A 50 -3.70 13.65 -18.50
CA LYS A 50 -4.86 14.32 -17.88
C LYS A 50 -5.78 13.39 -17.10
N SER A 51 -5.93 12.14 -17.54
CA SER A 51 -6.74 11.11 -16.85
C SER A 51 -6.20 10.79 -15.46
N ALA A 52 -4.88 10.85 -15.29
CA ALA A 52 -4.17 10.55 -14.05
C ALA A 52 -4.22 11.67 -13.01
N LYS A 53 -4.43 12.94 -13.43
CA LYS A 53 -4.44 14.10 -12.51
C LYS A 53 -5.40 13.90 -11.34
N ARG A 54 -6.64 13.45 -11.63
CA ARG A 54 -7.67 13.30 -10.59
C ARG A 54 -7.33 12.19 -9.59
N PRO A 55 -7.07 10.93 -10.00
CA PRO A 55 -6.67 9.87 -9.06
C PRO A 55 -5.45 10.25 -8.22
N MET A 56 -4.42 10.84 -8.82
CA MET A 56 -3.20 11.25 -8.10
C MET A 56 -3.49 12.36 -7.07
N HIS A 57 -4.32 13.34 -7.43
CA HIS A 57 -4.75 14.39 -6.50
C HIS A 57 -5.61 13.85 -5.36
N GLU A 58 -6.56 12.95 -5.65
CA GLU A 58 -7.40 12.28 -4.64
C GLU A 58 -6.55 11.44 -3.68
N ALA A 59 -5.46 10.84 -4.17
CA ALA A 59 -4.45 10.15 -3.37
C ALA A 59 -3.52 11.09 -2.55
N ALA A 60 -3.76 12.40 -2.60
CA ALA A 60 -3.02 13.47 -1.93
C ALA A 60 -1.54 13.57 -2.35
N PHE A 61 -1.25 13.36 -3.64
CA PHE A 61 0.06 13.68 -4.21
C PHE A 61 0.17 15.18 -4.54
N GLU A 62 1.32 15.76 -4.24
CA GLU A 62 1.76 17.00 -4.87
C GLU A 62 2.13 16.71 -6.33
N LEU A 63 1.42 17.34 -7.27
CA LEU A 63 1.61 17.14 -8.70
C LEU A 63 2.65 18.14 -9.22
N ILE A 64 3.87 17.66 -9.45
CA ILE A 64 4.97 18.46 -9.99
C ILE A 64 4.92 18.40 -11.52
N GLU A 65 4.64 19.55 -12.14
CA GLU A 65 4.58 19.69 -13.60
C GLU A 65 5.98 19.73 -14.20
N ILE A 66 6.25 18.83 -15.15
CA ILE A 66 7.49 18.78 -15.93
C ILE A 66 7.15 18.89 -17.42
N PRO A 67 7.09 20.11 -17.98
CA PRO A 67 6.74 20.29 -19.39
C PRO A 67 7.78 19.68 -20.32
N HIS A 68 7.35 18.87 -21.29
CA HIS A 68 8.24 18.38 -22.33
C HIS A 68 8.62 19.49 -23.32
N VAL A 69 9.78 20.12 -23.13
CA VAL A 69 10.43 20.90 -24.19
C VAL A 69 11.12 19.94 -25.17
N SER A 70 10.87 20.14 -26.46
CA SER A 70 11.00 19.22 -27.61
C SER A 70 12.39 18.60 -27.90
N TYR A 71 13.35 18.63 -26.99
CA TYR A 71 14.68 18.04 -27.19
C TYR A 71 15.17 17.10 -26.08
N SER A 72 14.64 17.16 -24.85
CA SER A 72 15.16 16.33 -23.72
C SER A 72 14.26 16.34 -22.47
N GLY A 73 12.95 16.13 -22.61
CA GLY A 73 11.99 16.22 -21.49
C GLY A 73 12.21 15.21 -20.35
N LYS A 74 12.66 13.98 -20.65
CA LYS A 74 12.79 12.89 -19.66
C LYS A 74 13.76 13.21 -18.52
N ASN A 75 14.99 13.62 -18.84
CA ASN A 75 16.00 13.95 -17.82
C ASN A 75 15.57 15.05 -16.84
N SER A 76 14.63 15.92 -17.23
CA SER A 76 14.20 17.02 -16.36
C SER A 76 13.35 16.53 -15.18
N ALA A 77 12.52 15.51 -15.39
CA ALA A 77 11.73 14.90 -14.33
C ALA A 77 12.65 14.17 -13.34
N ASP A 78 13.57 13.35 -13.87
CA ASP A 78 14.49 12.55 -13.08
C ASP A 78 15.39 13.42 -12.20
N ILE A 79 16.03 14.44 -12.79
CA ILE A 79 16.88 15.38 -12.06
C ILE A 79 16.07 16.10 -10.99
N ARG A 80 14.85 16.56 -11.31
CA ARG A 80 14.03 17.27 -10.34
C ARG A 80 13.63 16.39 -9.17
N MET A 81 13.27 15.13 -9.44
CA MET A 81 12.94 14.15 -8.40
C MET A 81 14.15 13.85 -7.51
N VAL A 82 15.33 13.68 -8.09
CA VAL A 82 16.59 13.46 -7.34
C VAL A 82 16.90 14.64 -6.41
N VAL A 83 16.80 15.87 -6.91
CA VAL A 83 17.04 17.08 -6.11
C VAL A 83 16.07 17.17 -4.94
N ASP A 84 14.78 17.00 -5.20
CA ASP A 84 13.74 17.06 -4.15
C ASP A 84 13.92 15.94 -3.10
N ALA A 85 14.32 14.74 -3.51
CA ALA A 85 14.54 13.61 -2.61
C ALA A 85 15.76 13.82 -1.71
N LEU A 86 16.87 14.33 -2.25
CA LEU A 86 18.07 14.65 -1.48
C LEU A 86 17.84 15.83 -0.53
N ASP A 87 17.14 16.88 -0.97
CA ASP A 87 16.75 17.98 -0.09
C ASP A 87 15.92 17.47 1.10
N LEU A 88 14.94 16.59 0.85
CA LEU A 88 14.15 15.99 1.92
C LEU A 88 14.99 15.11 2.85
N CYS A 89 15.93 14.34 2.30
CA CYS A 89 16.86 13.50 3.06
C CYS A 89 17.66 14.31 4.08
N TYR A 90 18.13 15.51 3.69
CA TYR A 90 18.94 16.37 4.56
C TYR A 90 18.11 17.28 5.48
N THR A 91 16.91 17.68 5.07
CA THR A 91 16.10 18.66 5.83
C THR A 91 15.10 18.00 6.80
N LYS A 92 14.74 16.73 6.60
CA LYS A 92 13.73 16.02 7.39
C LYS A 92 14.29 14.71 7.93
N GLU A 93 15.09 14.78 8.99
CA GLU A 93 15.75 13.62 9.61
C GLU A 93 14.78 12.48 9.99
N HIS A 94 13.55 12.82 10.40
CA HIS A 94 12.50 11.85 10.76
C HIS A 94 11.95 11.03 9.57
N VAL A 95 12.36 11.34 8.34
CA VAL A 95 12.10 10.51 7.17
C VAL A 95 13.26 9.52 7.05
N ASP A 96 13.00 8.29 7.45
CA ASP A 96 13.94 7.16 7.40
C ASP A 96 13.83 6.34 6.10
N THR A 97 12.64 6.29 5.51
CA THR A 97 12.32 5.45 4.37
C THR A 97 11.91 6.28 3.16
N PHE A 98 12.55 6.02 2.03
CA PHE A 98 12.28 6.64 0.75
C PHE A 98 11.71 5.59 -0.21
N VAL A 99 10.60 5.92 -0.85
CA VAL A 99 9.96 5.08 -1.85
C VAL A 99 10.14 5.73 -3.21
N ILE A 100 10.81 5.02 -4.12
CA ILE A 100 11.04 5.45 -5.51
C ILE A 100 10.13 4.61 -6.41
N ILE A 101 9.08 5.24 -6.94
CA ILE A 101 8.17 4.61 -7.90
C ILE A 101 8.71 4.90 -9.30
N SER A 102 9.60 4.03 -9.78
CA SER A 102 10.16 4.00 -11.14
C SER A 102 10.85 2.65 -11.39
N GLY A 103 10.96 2.25 -12.65
CA GLY A 103 11.80 1.14 -13.10
C GLY A 103 13.18 1.57 -13.64
N ASP A 104 13.45 2.88 -13.73
CA ASP A 104 14.63 3.41 -14.42
C ASP A 104 15.94 3.24 -13.61
N SER A 105 16.96 2.68 -14.24
CA SER A 105 18.31 2.55 -13.66
C SER A 105 18.97 3.90 -13.35
N ASP A 106 18.52 4.99 -13.98
CA ASP A 106 19.08 6.34 -13.77
C ASP A 106 18.85 6.83 -12.32
N PHE A 107 17.96 6.21 -11.56
CA PHE A 107 17.80 6.46 -10.12
C PHE A 107 18.78 5.71 -9.22
N SER A 108 19.60 4.79 -9.74
CA SER A 108 20.56 4.02 -8.92
C SER A 108 21.50 4.92 -8.09
N PRO A 109 22.06 6.03 -8.62
CA PRO A 109 22.87 6.96 -7.82
C PRO A 109 22.11 7.60 -6.66
N LEU A 110 20.82 7.92 -6.85
CA LEU A 110 19.96 8.42 -5.78
C LEU A 110 19.77 7.37 -4.69
N VAL A 111 19.48 6.11 -5.08
CA VAL A 111 19.34 5.00 -4.14
C VAL A 111 20.62 4.82 -3.32
N SER A 112 21.78 4.78 -3.98
CA SER A 112 23.07 4.68 -3.29
C SER A 112 23.30 5.85 -2.32
N LYS A 113 22.97 7.07 -2.72
CA LYS A 113 23.14 8.26 -1.86
C LYS A 113 22.20 8.25 -0.66
N LEU A 114 20.95 7.82 -0.83
CA LEU A 114 20.00 7.66 0.28
C LEU A 114 20.50 6.61 1.28
N ARG A 115 20.97 5.47 0.79
CA ARG A 115 21.54 4.39 1.64
C ARG A 115 22.81 4.83 2.36
N GLU A 116 23.68 5.61 1.71
CA GLU A 116 24.84 6.25 2.34
C GLU A 116 24.44 7.16 3.52
N ASN A 117 23.22 7.70 3.49
CA ASN A 117 22.65 8.55 4.55
C ASN A 117 21.74 7.76 5.52
N ASP A 118 21.96 6.44 5.63
CA ASP A 118 21.24 5.54 6.54
C ASP A 118 19.72 5.57 6.33
N LYS A 119 19.30 5.71 5.06
CA LYS A 119 17.89 5.64 4.67
C LYS A 119 17.58 4.30 4.04
N THR A 120 16.44 3.74 4.40
CA THR A 120 15.87 2.57 3.73
C THR A 120 15.24 3.00 2.42
N VAL A 121 15.52 2.28 1.33
CA VAL A 121 14.99 2.58 0.01
C VAL A 121 14.12 1.42 -0.50
N ILE A 122 12.86 1.75 -0.79
CA ILE A 122 11.89 0.82 -1.39
C ILE A 122 11.67 1.23 -2.84
N GLY A 123 12.05 0.38 -3.78
CA GLY A 123 11.72 0.54 -5.19
C GLY A 123 10.31 0.01 -5.50
N VAL A 124 9.59 0.69 -6.37
CA VAL A 124 8.32 0.19 -6.93
C VAL A 124 8.34 0.38 -8.43
N GLY A 125 8.15 -0.70 -9.20
CA GLY A 125 8.20 -0.61 -10.66
C GLY A 125 7.48 -1.76 -11.36
N VAL A 126 7.32 -1.61 -12.67
CA VAL A 126 6.72 -2.65 -13.52
C VAL A 126 7.81 -3.63 -13.94
N LYS A 127 7.60 -4.93 -13.72
CA LYS A 127 8.64 -5.97 -13.82
C LYS A 127 9.38 -5.98 -15.16
N LYS A 128 8.69 -5.70 -16.27
CA LYS A 128 9.31 -5.68 -17.62
C LYS A 128 10.05 -4.38 -17.94
N SER A 129 9.79 -3.33 -17.18
CA SER A 129 10.34 -1.99 -17.40
C SER A 129 11.30 -1.59 -16.26
N SER A 130 11.47 -2.44 -15.26
CA SER A 130 12.44 -2.29 -14.18
C SER A 130 13.78 -2.90 -14.57
N SER A 131 14.86 -2.14 -14.35
CA SER A 131 16.22 -2.65 -14.51
C SER A 131 16.68 -3.46 -13.30
N ASP A 132 17.41 -4.56 -13.53
CA ASP A 132 18.01 -5.37 -12.46
C ASP A 132 18.95 -4.51 -11.59
N LEU A 133 19.65 -3.54 -12.19
CA LEU A 133 20.53 -2.62 -11.48
C LEU A 133 19.78 -1.79 -10.42
N LEU A 134 18.59 -1.27 -10.75
CA LEU A 134 17.79 -0.53 -9.77
C LEU A 134 17.27 -1.47 -8.67
N VAL A 135 16.77 -2.64 -9.07
CA VAL A 135 16.22 -3.65 -8.16
C VAL A 135 17.24 -4.07 -7.11
N ASP A 136 18.46 -4.39 -7.55
CA ASP A 136 19.55 -4.86 -6.67
C ASP A 136 20.11 -3.75 -5.76
N ASN A 137 19.94 -2.48 -6.15
CA ASN A 137 20.41 -1.35 -5.35
C ASN A 137 19.46 -0.97 -4.21
N CYS A 138 18.16 -1.26 -4.34
CA CYS A 138 17.15 -1.00 -3.33
C CYS A 138 17.25 -2.01 -2.16
N ASP A 139 16.82 -1.60 -0.96
CA ASP A 139 16.73 -2.52 0.18
C ASP A 139 15.52 -3.45 0.05
N GLU A 140 14.46 -2.97 -0.61
CA GLU A 140 13.31 -3.76 -1.02
C GLU A 140 12.81 -3.30 -2.40
N PHE A 141 12.32 -4.22 -3.23
CA PHE A 141 11.68 -3.90 -4.50
C PHE A 141 10.29 -4.55 -4.63
N ILE A 142 9.27 -3.75 -4.88
CA ILE A 142 7.88 -4.19 -5.05
C ILE A 142 7.51 -4.11 -6.53
N TYR A 143 7.15 -5.25 -7.12
CA TYR A 143 6.67 -5.28 -8.50
C TYR A 143 5.19 -4.92 -8.57
N TYR A 144 4.85 -3.91 -9.38
CA TYR A 144 3.45 -3.51 -9.61
C TYR A 144 2.61 -4.65 -10.20
N ASP A 145 3.21 -5.48 -11.07
CA ASP A 145 2.59 -6.68 -11.64
C ASP A 145 2.02 -7.61 -10.57
N ASP A 146 2.73 -7.79 -9.46
CA ASP A 146 2.34 -8.69 -8.38
C ASP A 146 1.15 -8.10 -7.61
N LEU A 147 1.15 -6.78 -7.36
CA LEU A 147 0.02 -6.07 -6.75
C LEU A 147 -1.25 -6.19 -7.59
N VAL A 148 -1.14 -6.05 -8.92
CA VAL A 148 -2.27 -6.21 -9.84
C VAL A 148 -2.80 -7.65 -9.82
N ARG A 149 -1.92 -8.65 -9.78
CA ARG A 149 -2.31 -10.07 -9.69
C ARG A 149 -3.03 -10.37 -8.39
N GLU A 150 -2.48 -9.91 -7.26
CA GLU A 150 -3.08 -10.08 -5.93
C GLU A 150 -4.48 -9.43 -5.87
N HIS A 151 -4.62 -8.19 -6.34
CA HIS A 151 -5.92 -7.51 -6.39
C HIS A 151 -6.96 -8.24 -7.25
N ARG A 152 -6.55 -8.73 -8.42
CA ARG A 152 -7.44 -9.52 -9.30
C ARG A 152 -7.85 -10.83 -8.63
N GLN A 153 -6.92 -11.52 -7.97
CA GLN A 153 -7.21 -12.76 -7.25
C GLN A 153 -8.20 -12.53 -6.10
N ALA A 154 -8.00 -11.49 -5.29
CA ALA A 154 -8.92 -11.09 -4.23
C ALA A 154 -10.33 -10.82 -4.78
N LYS A 155 -10.44 -10.04 -5.86
CA LYS A 155 -11.72 -9.77 -6.54
C LYS A 155 -12.38 -11.04 -7.11
N HIS A 156 -11.61 -11.99 -7.60
CA HIS A 156 -12.15 -13.26 -8.10
C HIS A 156 -12.59 -14.21 -6.99
N ALA A 157 -11.90 -14.22 -5.84
CA ALA A 157 -12.30 -14.99 -4.66
C ALA A 157 -13.67 -14.51 -4.14
N LEU A 158 -13.88 -13.19 -4.08
CA LEU A 158 -15.14 -12.56 -3.68
C LEU A 158 -16.30 -12.80 -4.65
N LYS A 159 -16.02 -13.14 -5.92
CA LYS A 159 -17.04 -13.37 -6.97
C LYS A 159 -17.41 -14.84 -7.19
N ARG A 160 -16.81 -15.80 -6.46
CA ARG A 160 -17.27 -17.20 -6.53
C ARG A 160 -18.66 -17.28 -5.92
N PRO A 161 -19.68 -17.80 -6.64
CA PRO A 161 -21.02 -17.86 -6.09
C PRO A 161 -21.03 -18.86 -4.93
N ALA A 162 -21.30 -18.34 -3.72
CA ALA A 162 -21.80 -19.17 -2.64
C ALA A 162 -23.08 -19.85 -3.15
N ALA A 163 -22.97 -21.13 -3.48
CA ALA A 163 -24.10 -21.89 -3.97
C ALA A 163 -25.17 -22.00 -2.89
N LYS A 164 -26.36 -21.46 -3.22
CA LYS A 164 -27.67 -21.61 -2.58
C LYS A 164 -27.88 -20.95 -1.21
N ALA A 165 -28.30 -19.68 -1.26
CA ALA A 165 -29.37 -19.19 -0.39
C ALA A 165 -30.44 -18.52 -1.27
N ALA A 166 -31.70 -18.94 -1.06
CA ALA A 166 -32.87 -18.61 -1.88
C ALA A 166 -33.20 -17.10 -1.88
N PRO A 167 -33.93 -16.60 -2.90
CA PRO A 167 -34.23 -15.17 -3.02
C PRO A 167 -35.31 -14.78 -2.01
N ARG A 168 -35.04 -13.77 -1.18
CA ARG A 168 -36.09 -13.02 -0.48
C ARG A 168 -36.39 -11.74 -1.26
N GLU A 169 -37.55 -11.73 -1.90
CA GLU A 169 -38.20 -10.53 -2.40
C GLU A 169 -38.60 -9.61 -1.24
N GLY A 170 -38.57 -8.31 -1.52
CA GLY A 170 -39.45 -7.33 -0.87
C GLY A 170 -38.76 -6.28 0.00
N GLY A 171 -38.87 -5.02 -0.42
CA GLY A 171 -38.77 -3.85 0.46
C GLY A 171 -37.73 -2.83 0.06
N LYS A 172 -38.12 -1.88 -0.80
CA LYS A 172 -37.59 -0.51 -0.74
C LYS A 172 -37.96 0.05 0.64
N ASP A 173 -37.00 0.58 1.39
CA ASP A 173 -37.13 1.82 2.18
C ASP A 173 -35.83 2.14 2.94
N ASP A 174 -35.40 3.40 2.80
CA ASP A 174 -34.56 4.21 3.70
C ASP A 174 -33.27 3.61 4.29
N ALA A 175 -32.17 3.78 3.54
CA ALA A 175 -30.82 3.50 4.01
C ALA A 175 -30.34 4.50 5.08
N LYS A 176 -30.58 4.19 6.35
CA LYS A 176 -29.64 4.56 7.42
C LYS A 176 -28.28 3.91 7.12
N PRO A 177 -27.13 4.52 7.49
CA PRO A 177 -25.83 3.90 7.27
C PRO A 177 -25.83 2.53 7.96
N GLN A 178 -25.77 1.46 7.17
CA GLN A 178 -25.66 0.09 7.68
C GLN A 178 -24.38 0.01 8.50
N LYS A 179 -24.50 -0.22 9.81
CA LYS A 179 -23.35 -0.60 10.66
C LYS A 179 -22.62 -1.75 9.97
N GLY A 180 -21.29 -1.66 9.93
CA GLY A 180 -20.45 -2.75 9.45
C GLY A 180 -20.72 -4.01 10.26
N THR A 181 -20.63 -5.16 9.62
CA THR A 181 -20.85 -6.46 10.27
C THR A 181 -19.60 -6.89 11.04
N ARG A 182 -19.76 -7.82 11.99
CA ARG A 182 -18.60 -8.39 12.69
C ARG A 182 -17.66 -9.09 11.72
N GLU A 183 -18.23 -9.72 10.70
CA GLU A 183 -17.54 -10.39 9.61
C GLU A 183 -16.64 -9.41 8.85
N ASP A 184 -17.10 -8.20 8.52
CA ASP A 184 -16.30 -7.17 7.83
C ASP A 184 -15.07 -6.75 8.64
N ALA A 185 -15.18 -6.68 9.97
CA ALA A 185 -14.06 -6.35 10.84
C ALA A 185 -13.04 -7.48 10.95
N LEU A 186 -13.53 -8.73 10.97
CA LEU A 186 -12.68 -9.91 11.00
C LEU A 186 -11.90 -10.05 9.69
N GLU A 187 -12.55 -9.86 8.55
CA GLU A 187 -11.91 -9.85 7.23
C GLU A 187 -10.79 -8.79 7.19
N LEU A 188 -11.08 -7.57 7.64
CA LEU A 188 -10.08 -6.49 7.70
C LEU A 188 -8.87 -6.85 8.58
N VAL A 189 -9.08 -7.54 9.70
CA VAL A 189 -7.99 -8.01 10.57
C VAL A 189 -7.20 -9.10 9.87
N LEU A 190 -7.85 -10.09 9.26
CA LEU A 190 -7.19 -11.19 8.57
C LEU A 190 -6.34 -10.71 7.40
N ASP A 191 -6.89 -9.86 6.54
CA ASP A 191 -6.17 -9.27 5.40
C ASP A 191 -4.93 -8.50 5.88
N THR A 192 -5.07 -7.76 6.98
CA THR A 192 -3.96 -7.00 7.55
C THR A 192 -2.89 -7.90 8.17
N VAL A 193 -3.29 -8.97 8.86
CA VAL A 193 -2.39 -9.94 9.47
C VAL A 193 -1.62 -10.71 8.38
N GLU A 194 -2.30 -11.13 7.32
CA GLU A 194 -1.69 -11.80 6.17
C GLU A 194 -0.65 -10.90 5.50
N ALA A 195 -1.02 -9.65 5.19
CA ALA A 195 -0.10 -8.69 4.60
C ALA A 195 1.13 -8.44 5.47
N LEU A 196 0.97 -8.39 6.78
CA LEU A 196 2.07 -8.16 7.71
C LEU A 196 2.98 -9.37 7.89
N PHE A 197 2.47 -10.60 7.84
CA PHE A 197 3.29 -11.82 7.93
C PHE A 197 4.14 -12.05 6.67
N LYS A 198 3.73 -11.55 5.50
CA LYS A 198 4.57 -11.60 4.28
C LYS A 198 5.92 -10.89 4.46
N ASP A 199 5.97 -9.86 5.30
CA ASP A 199 7.15 -9.00 5.48
C ASP A 199 7.96 -9.32 6.73
N ARG A 200 7.46 -10.18 7.63
CA ARG A 200 8.16 -10.50 8.88
C ARG A 200 7.91 -11.91 9.35
N GLU A 201 8.97 -12.51 9.87
CA GLU A 201 8.88 -13.75 10.63
C GLU A 201 8.59 -13.45 12.11
N GLY A 202 7.93 -14.38 12.80
CA GLY A 202 7.66 -14.30 14.22
C GLY A 202 6.23 -13.89 14.54
N HIS A 203 6.01 -13.12 15.62
CA HIS A 203 4.68 -12.76 16.10
C HIS A 203 4.33 -11.30 15.78
N LEU A 204 3.04 -11.00 15.68
CA LEU A 204 2.53 -9.65 15.46
C LEU A 204 1.89 -9.10 16.73
N PHE A 205 2.29 -7.91 17.15
CA PHE A 205 1.56 -7.20 18.20
C PHE A 205 0.21 -6.72 17.66
N GLY A 206 -0.88 -6.97 18.38
CA GLY A 206 -2.22 -6.52 18.02
C GLY A 206 -2.33 -5.00 17.88
N SER A 207 -1.53 -4.25 18.65
CA SER A 207 -1.42 -2.79 18.51
C SER A 207 -0.90 -2.37 17.13
N MET A 208 0.07 -3.11 16.59
CA MET A 208 0.62 -2.87 15.26
C MET A 208 -0.41 -3.15 14.17
N VAL A 209 -1.15 -4.27 14.27
CA VAL A 209 -2.25 -4.59 13.34
C VAL A 209 -3.29 -3.47 13.35
N LYS A 210 -3.72 -3.01 14.53
CA LYS A 210 -4.63 -1.88 14.66
C LYS A 210 -4.10 -0.59 14.01
N GLN A 211 -2.82 -0.29 14.19
CA GLN A 211 -2.18 0.88 13.58
C GLN A 211 -2.17 0.78 12.04
N VAL A 212 -1.93 -0.40 11.48
CA VAL A 212 -1.98 -0.64 10.04
C VAL A 212 -3.41 -0.46 9.51
N ILE A 213 -4.40 -1.05 10.18
CA ILE A 213 -5.81 -0.88 9.85
C ILE A 213 -6.19 0.61 9.85
N LYS A 214 -5.83 1.36 10.90
CA LYS A 214 -6.14 2.80 10.98
C LYS A 214 -5.39 3.64 9.94
N ARG A 215 -4.24 3.18 9.44
CA ARG A 215 -3.52 3.82 8.33
C ARG A 215 -4.25 3.63 6.99
N LYS A 216 -4.74 2.41 6.72
CA LYS A 216 -5.51 2.09 5.50
C LYS A 216 -6.95 2.63 5.54
N ARG A 217 -7.58 2.58 6.72
CA ARG A 217 -8.95 3.03 6.98
C ARG A 217 -8.99 3.98 8.19
N PRO A 218 -8.75 5.30 7.99
CA PRO A 218 -8.71 6.28 9.09
C PRO A 218 -9.98 6.35 9.95
N HIS A 219 -11.13 6.00 9.37
CA HIS A 219 -12.43 5.97 10.06
C HIS A 219 -12.74 4.63 10.73
N PHE A 220 -11.78 3.70 10.80
CA PHE A 220 -11.98 2.42 11.49
C PHE A 220 -12.19 2.64 12.99
N GLU A 221 -13.38 2.26 13.45
CA GLU A 221 -13.79 2.27 14.85
C GLU A 221 -14.44 0.93 15.18
N GLU A 222 -13.96 0.25 16.22
CA GLU A 222 -14.42 -1.08 16.61
C GLU A 222 -15.92 -1.11 16.93
N SER A 223 -16.41 -0.01 17.52
CA SER A 223 -17.81 0.17 17.89
C SER A 223 -18.77 0.17 16.70
N TYR A 224 -18.29 0.58 15.52
CA TYR A 224 -19.05 0.54 14.28
C TYR A 224 -19.39 -0.91 13.88
N TYR A 225 -18.48 -1.85 14.15
CA TYR A 225 -18.60 -3.27 13.84
C TYR A 225 -19.15 -4.11 15.02
N GLY A 226 -19.56 -3.46 16.12
CA GLY A 226 -20.14 -4.14 17.27
C GLY A 226 -19.14 -4.77 18.25
N TYR A 227 -17.89 -4.26 18.26
CA TYR A 227 -16.87 -4.56 19.26
C TYR A 227 -16.60 -3.33 20.14
N ARG A 228 -16.34 -3.52 21.43
CA ARG A 228 -16.00 -2.43 22.37
C ARG A 228 -14.54 -2.06 22.30
N THR A 229 -13.68 -3.02 22.00
CA THR A 229 -12.22 -2.83 21.93
C THR A 229 -11.62 -3.70 20.84
N PHE A 230 -10.42 -3.34 20.36
CA PHE A 230 -9.67 -4.19 19.44
C PHE A 230 -9.32 -5.55 20.04
N SER A 231 -9.09 -5.60 21.36
CA SER A 231 -8.85 -6.85 22.07
C SER A 231 -10.03 -7.82 21.93
N GLU A 232 -11.26 -7.32 22.07
CA GLU A 232 -12.49 -8.12 21.90
C GLU A 232 -12.63 -8.65 20.45
N LEU A 233 -12.20 -7.85 19.46
CA LEU A 233 -12.16 -8.29 18.06
C LEU A 233 -11.13 -9.41 17.83
N LEU A 234 -9.93 -9.30 18.41
CA LEU A 234 -8.91 -10.37 18.32
C LEU A 234 -9.33 -11.64 19.07
N GLU A 235 -10.01 -11.50 20.20
CA GLU A 235 -10.56 -12.64 20.94
C GLU A 235 -11.67 -13.36 20.16
N ASP A 236 -12.53 -12.63 19.43
CA ASP A 236 -13.53 -13.23 18.54
C ASP A 236 -12.85 -13.95 17.36
N ALA A 237 -11.81 -13.35 16.76
CA ALA A 237 -11.03 -14.02 15.71
C ALA A 237 -10.42 -15.34 16.20
N ARG A 238 -9.89 -15.36 17.43
CA ARG A 238 -9.40 -16.58 18.08
C ARG A 238 -10.52 -17.58 18.37
N ALA A 239 -11.65 -17.11 18.93
CA ALA A 239 -12.79 -17.97 19.25
C ALA A 239 -13.39 -18.66 18.02
N ARG A 240 -13.32 -18.00 16.86
CA ARG A 240 -13.72 -18.54 15.56
C ARG A 240 -12.65 -19.40 14.88
N GLY A 241 -11.49 -19.59 15.53
CA GLY A 241 -10.38 -20.37 14.98
C GLY A 241 -9.71 -19.74 13.75
N LEU A 242 -9.84 -18.42 13.56
CA LEU A 242 -9.27 -17.71 12.42
C LEU A 242 -7.81 -17.31 12.68
N LEU A 243 -7.46 -17.01 13.93
CA LEU A 243 -6.12 -16.60 14.35
C LEU A 243 -5.72 -17.29 15.65
N GLU A 244 -4.44 -17.61 15.78
CA GLU A 244 -3.82 -17.94 17.06
C GLU A 244 -3.40 -16.65 17.77
N VAL A 245 -4.05 -16.35 18.89
CA VAL A 245 -3.83 -15.13 19.65
C VAL A 245 -3.49 -15.47 21.10
N ALA A 246 -2.34 -14.99 21.57
CA ALA A 246 -1.89 -15.09 22.95
C ALA A 246 -1.82 -13.71 23.59
N ARG A 247 -1.84 -13.67 24.93
CA ARG A 247 -1.66 -12.44 25.69
C ARG A 247 -0.18 -12.28 26.00
N ASP A 248 0.38 -11.11 25.74
CA ASP A 248 1.76 -10.80 26.10
C ASP A 248 1.82 -10.39 27.57
N GLU A 249 2.55 -11.17 28.37
CA GLU A 249 2.68 -10.96 29.81
C GLU A 249 3.44 -9.66 30.16
N LYS A 250 4.26 -9.13 29.24
CA LYS A 250 5.04 -7.90 29.46
C LYS A 250 4.27 -6.62 29.15
N SER A 251 3.56 -6.56 28.03
CA SER A 251 2.81 -5.37 27.62
C SER A 251 1.33 -5.41 28.05
N GLY A 252 0.82 -6.56 28.48
CA GLY A 252 -0.60 -6.78 28.78
C GLY A 252 -1.51 -6.78 27.54
N GLY A 253 -0.93 -6.59 26.35
CA GLY A 253 -1.59 -6.61 25.05
C GLY A 253 -1.72 -8.01 24.46
N TYR A 254 -2.15 -8.09 23.21
CA TYR A 254 -2.29 -9.35 22.48
C TYR A 254 -1.21 -9.47 21.41
N ILE A 255 -0.70 -10.68 21.25
CA ILE A 255 0.20 -11.10 20.17
C ILE A 255 -0.50 -12.15 19.32
N ILE A 256 -0.32 -12.04 18.02
CA ILE A 256 -0.85 -12.95 17.01
C ILE A 256 0.34 -13.79 16.54
N THR A 257 0.27 -15.10 16.74
CA THR A 257 1.39 -16.02 16.48
C THR A 257 1.28 -16.70 15.13
N ASP A 258 0.06 -17.04 14.71
CA ASP A 258 -0.20 -17.71 13.45
C ASP A 258 -1.69 -17.54 13.05
N PHE A 259 -2.05 -18.02 11.87
CA PHE A 259 -3.43 -18.30 11.50
C PHE A 259 -3.93 -19.55 12.24
N GLY A 260 -5.22 -19.58 12.55
CA GLY A 260 -5.81 -20.75 13.23
C GLY A 260 -5.71 -22.02 12.36
N PRO A 261 -5.82 -23.21 12.98
CA PRO A 261 -5.68 -24.48 12.27
C PRO A 261 -6.67 -24.54 11.11
N LYS A 262 -6.18 -24.76 9.89
CA LYS A 262 -7.01 -24.91 8.69
C LYS A 262 -8.04 -26.00 8.92
N SER A 263 -9.31 -25.62 9.09
CA SER A 263 -10.44 -26.54 9.04
C SER A 263 -10.69 -27.03 7.61
#